data_AF-C9MQA7-F1
#
_entry.id   AF-C9MQA7-F1
#
_cell.length_a   1.000
_cell.length_b   1.000
_cell.length_c   1.000
_cell.angle_alpha   90.00
_cell.angle_beta   90.00
_cell.angle_gamma   90.00
#
_symmetry.space_group_name_H-M   'P 1'
#
loop_
_entity.id
_entity.type
_entity.pdbx_description
1 polymer ?
#
loop_
_entity_poly.entity_id
_entity_poly.type
_entity_poly.pdbx_seq_one_letter_code
_entity_poly.pdbx_strand_id
1 'polypeptide(L)' 'MRLGEISFKNAYIVHYKETLDVNNEAPMTIAMTFSTENITVGLAHKSEKHQDYAELSCSA' A
#
# COMPACT_ATOMS: atom_id res chain seq x y z
N MET A 1 9.90 -7.02 14.37
CA MET A 1 10.19 -7.20 12.93
C MET A 1 10.26 -5.80 12.33
N ARG A 2 11.43 -5.33 11.86
CA ARG A 2 11.50 -4.07 11.10
C ARG A 2 11.02 -4.40 9.69
N LEU A 3 9.93 -3.79 9.26
CA LEU A 3 9.49 -3.86 7.87
C LEU A 3 10.55 -3.14 7.03
N GLY A 4 11.03 -3.79 5.98
CA GLY A 4 11.93 -3.17 5.02
C GLY A 4 11.25 -2.00 4.31
N GLU A 5 12.04 -1.08 3.77
CA GLU A 5 11.52 0.00 2.92
C GLU A 5 10.89 -0.60 1.66
N ILE A 6 9.67 -0.17 1.33
CA ILE A 6 8.98 -0.53 0.09
C ILE A 6 8.91 0.71 -0.78
N SER A 7 9.37 0.58 -2.03
CA SER A 7 9.36 1.66 -3.01
C SER A 7 8.62 1.23 -4.28
N PHE A 8 7.83 2.15 -4.82
CA PHE A 8 7.03 1.97 -6.02
C PHE A 8 7.48 2.96 -7.09
N LYS A 9 7.49 2.53 -8.36
CA LYS A 9 7.77 3.40 -9.51
C LYS A 9 6.59 3.37 -10.48
N ASN A 10 6.17 4.55 -10.93
CA ASN A 10 5.01 4.72 -11.83
C ASN A 10 3.71 4.13 -11.23
N ALA A 11 3.46 4.39 -9.94
CA ALA A 11 2.29 3.89 -9.24
C ALA A 11 1.12 4.87 -9.30
N TYR A 12 -0.11 4.33 -9.37
CA TYR A 12 -1.35 5.09 -9.28
C TYR A 12 -2.36 4.37 -8.40
N ILE A 13 -3.19 5.13 -7.69
CA ILE A 13 -4.22 4.58 -6.81
C ILE A 13 -5.37 4.07 -7.68
N VAL A 14 -5.74 2.80 -7.50
CA VAL A 14 -6.90 2.18 -8.16
C VAL A 14 -8.11 2.10 -7.26
N HIS A 15 -7.89 1.93 -5.95
CA HIS A 15 -8.95 1.93 -4.95
C HIS A 15 -8.53 2.73 -3.72
N TYR A 16 -9.47 3.50 -3.20
CA TYR A 16 -9.34 4.27 -1.97
C TYR A 16 -10.61 4.07 -1.14
N LYS A 17 -10.43 3.78 0.14
CA LYS A 17 -11.50 3.72 1.12
C LYS A 17 -11.03 4.35 2.42
N GLU A 18 -11.81 5.30 2.92
CA GLU A 18 -11.67 5.84 4.27
C GLU A 18 -12.87 5.40 5.10
N THR A 19 -12.63 5.05 6.36
CA THR A 19 -13.69 4.72 7.31
C THR A 19 -13.49 5.50 8.60
N LEU A 20 -14.56 6.10 9.11
CA LEU A 20 -14.63 6.77 10.41
C LEU A 20 -15.61 5.99 11.31
N ASP A 21 -15.11 5.38 12.38
CA ASP A 21 -15.90 4.70 13.40
C ASP A 21 -15.44 5.13 14.80
N VAL A 22 -16.17 6.07 15.39
CA VAL A 22 -15.85 6.66 16.70
C VAL A 22 -15.92 5.68 17.87
N ASN A 23 -16.49 4.49 17.67
CA ASN A 23 -16.59 3.47 18.72
C ASN A 23 -15.45 2.45 18.65
N ASN A 24 -14.63 2.49 17.61
CA ASN A 24 -13.53 1.55 17.40
C ASN A 24 -12.22 2.08 17.98
N GLU A 25 -11.28 1.18 18.26
CA GLU A 25 -9.97 1.52 18.85
C GLU A 25 -9.13 2.42 17.92
N ALA A 26 -9.21 2.18 16.61
CA ALA A 26 -8.66 3.04 15.57
C ALA A 26 -9.82 3.74 14.85
N PRO A 27 -10.16 4.99 15.24
CA PRO A 27 -11.38 5.62 14.76
C PRO A 27 -11.34 5.98 13.29
N MET A 28 -10.15 6.20 12.73
CA MET A 28 -9.95 6.49 11.33
C MET A 28 -9.04 5.44 10.71
N THR A 29 -9.51 4.84 9.62
CA THR A 29 -8.70 3.91 8.82
C THR A 29 -8.72 4.34 7.36
N ILE A 30 -7.57 4.26 6.72
CA ILE A 30 -7.39 4.51 5.30
C ILE A 30 -6.86 3.23 4.67
N ALA A 31 -7.55 2.76 3.63
CA ALA A 31 -7.14 1.64 2.80
C ALA A 31 -6.96 2.11 1.35
N MET A 32 -5.80 1.80 0.78
CA MET A 32 -5.41 2.18 -0.56
C MET A 32 -4.85 0.98 -1.32
N THR A 33 -5.26 0.83 -2.58
CA THR A 33 -4.66 -0.14 -3.50
C THR A 33 -3.95 0.63 -4.61
N PHE A 34 -2.68 0.31 -4.84
CA PHE A 34 -1.86 0.90 -5.88
C PHE A 34 -1.64 -0.13 -7.00
N SER A 35 -1.83 0.29 -8.25
CA SER A 35 -1.26 -0.42 -9.39
C SER A 35 0.09 0.21 -9.72
N THR A 36 1.08 -0.62 -10.00
CA THR A 36 2.46 -0.18 -10.23
C THR A 36 3.16 -1.10 -11.23
N GLU A 37 4.13 -0.55 -11.96
CA GLU A 37 4.97 -1.32 -12.89
C GLU A 37 6.11 -2.05 -12.16
N ASN A 38 6.55 -1.51 -11.01
CA ASN A 38 7.66 -2.04 -10.26
C ASN A 38 7.44 -1.89 -8.74
N ILE A 39 7.78 -2.95 -8.00
CA ILE A 39 7.82 -2.96 -6.53
C ILE A 39 9.21 -3.38 -6.09
N THR A 40 9.84 -2.58 -5.23
CA THR A 40 11.11 -2.94 -4.57
C THR A 40 10.87 -3.08 -3.08
N VAL A 41 11.35 -4.17 -2.48
CA VAL A 41 11.26 -4.44 -1.03
C VAL A 41 12.68 -4.61 -0.50
N GLY A 42 13.19 -3.63 0.24
CA GLY A 42 14.59 -3.60 0.68
C GLY A 42 15.58 -3.60 -0.50
N LEU A 43 16.59 -4.47 -0.46
CA LEU A 43 17.55 -4.64 -1.57
C LEU A 43 17.07 -5.62 -2.66
N ALA A 44 15.89 -6.23 -2.47
CA ALA A 44 15.33 -7.17 -3.42
C ALA A 44 14.50 -6.41 -4.48
N HIS A 45 15.00 -6.41 -5.70
CA HIS A 45 14.29 -5.89 -6.86
C HIS A 45 13.37 -6.96 -7.43
N LYS A 46 12.06 -6.69 -7.48
CA LYS A 46 11.13 -7.50 -8.26
C LYS A 46 10.67 -6.67 -9.46
N SER A 47 11.05 -7.13 -10.65
CA SER A 47 10.65 -6.54 -11.93
C SER A 47 10.00 -7.62 -12.78
N GLU A 48 8.73 -7.91 -12.53
CA GLU A 48 7.90 -8.67 -13.45
C GLU A 48 7.08 -7.67 -14.27
N LYS A 49 7.03 -7.83 -15.60
CA LYS A 49 6.16 -7.05 -16.49
C LYS A 49 4.69 -7.49 -16.36
N HIS A 50 4.21 -7.61 -15.13
CA HIS A 50 2.81 -7.81 -14.79
C HIS A 50 2.38 -6.64 -13.92
N GLN A 51 1.16 -6.13 -14.14
CA GLN A 51 0.58 -5.12 -13.27
C GLN A 51 0.49 -5.72 -11.85
N ASP A 52 1.35 -5.24 -10.95
CA ASP A 52 1.31 -5.65 -9.56
C ASP A 52 0.37 -4.71 -8.79
N TYR A 53 -0.36 -5.29 -7.84
CA TYR A 53 -1.24 -4.56 -6.92
C TYR A 53 -0.66 -4.61 -5.52
N ALA A 54 -0.52 -3.45 -4.88
CA ALA A 54 -0.11 -3.33 -3.48
C ALA A 54 -1.24 -2.71 -2.65
N GLU A 55 -1.62 -3.39 -1.57
CA GLU A 55 -2.59 -2.88 -0.60
C GLU A 55 -1.88 -2.30 0.61
N LEU A 56 -2.21 -1.05 0.93
CA LEU A 56 -1.75 -0.35 2.13
C LEU A 56 -2.97 -0.03 2.98
N SER A 57 -2.95 -0.50 4.23
CA SER A 57 -3.91 -0.10 5.25
C SER A 57 -3.17 0.56 6.40
N CYS A 58 -3.66 1.72 6.84
CA CYS A 58 -3.15 2.41 8.02
C CYS A 58 -4.31 2.92 8.89
N SER A 59 -4.06 2.92 10.19
CA SER A 59 -4.88 3.58 11.20
C SER A 59 -4.20 4.88 11.62
N ALA A 60 -4.98 5.95 11.74
CA ALA A 60 -4.51 7.24 12.27
C ALA A 60 -4.73 7.33 13.78
#